data_AF-A0A0U1MAA8-F1
#
_entry.id   AF-A0A0U1MAA8-F1
#
_cell.length_a   1.000
_cell.length_b   1.000
_cell.length_c   1.000
_cell.angle_alpha   90.00
_cell.angle_beta   90.00
_cell.angle_gamma   90.00
#
_symmetry.space_group_name_H-M   'P 1'
#
loop_
_entity.id
_entity.type
_entity.pdbx_description
1 polymer ?
#
loop_
_entity_poly.entity_id
_entity_poly.type
_entity_poly.pdbx_seq_one_letter_code
_entity_poly.pdbx_strand_id
1 'polypeptide(L)'
;MENPLNRCHFHNDYWLKDTLYSALHAGCIGVGVDICLANGNLVVSHDLPGRKRKITLDILNLKPLLLMLEKHNAGSGQLDQLCQDGIPLAGVFPYDTYQTFTLVLNFTSNDDQLWTYVMSYLQLLQEAGYLGYFDG
;
A
#
# COMPACT_ATOMS: atom_id res chain seq x y z
N MET A 1 1.47 -16.32 10.12
CA MET A 1 1.45 -16.03 8.67
C MET A 1 2.15 -17.19 7.99
N GLU A 2 1.63 -17.66 6.85
CA GLU A 2 2.34 -18.63 6.02
C GLU A 2 3.60 -17.98 5.41
N ASN A 3 4.58 -18.79 5.00
CA ASN A 3 5.82 -18.27 4.41
C ASN A 3 5.50 -17.44 3.13
N PRO A 4 6.12 -16.27 2.95
CA PRO A 4 5.88 -15.44 1.77
C PRO A 4 6.26 -16.17 0.48
N LEU A 5 5.40 -16.05 -0.54
CA LEU A 5 5.62 -16.50 -1.90
C LEU A 5 6.24 -15.36 -2.70
N ASN A 6 7.55 -15.43 -2.93
CA ASN A 6 8.37 -14.37 -3.57
C ASN A 6 7.93 -13.92 -4.98
N ARG A 7 6.89 -14.52 -5.58
CA ARG A 7 6.38 -14.18 -6.91
C ARG A 7 4.85 -14.06 -6.96
N CYS A 8 4.17 -13.78 -5.84
CA CYS A 8 2.74 -13.51 -5.87
C CYS A 8 2.45 -12.02 -5.64
N HIS A 9 1.72 -11.44 -6.61
CA HIS A 9 1.01 -10.18 -6.44
C HIS A 9 -0.50 -10.44 -6.58
N PHE A 10 -1.26 -10.00 -5.59
CA PHE A 10 -2.71 -10.15 -5.58
C PHE A 10 -3.36 -8.94 -6.28
N HIS A 11 -4.13 -9.16 -7.34
CA HIS A 11 -4.86 -8.09 -8.01
C HIS A 11 -6.28 -8.02 -7.46
N ASN A 12 -6.74 -6.84 -7.04
CA ASN A 12 -8.13 -6.66 -6.66
C ASN A 12 -8.69 -5.35 -7.18
N ASP A 13 -9.71 -5.49 -8.01
CA ASP A 13 -10.25 -4.34 -8.71
C ASP A 13 -11.19 -3.52 -7.84
N TYR A 14 -11.77 -4.06 -6.77
CA TYR A 14 -12.63 -3.41 -5.73
C TYR A 14 -13.59 -4.42 -5.05
N TRP A 15 -13.55 -5.69 -5.46
CA TRP A 15 -14.55 -6.69 -5.09
C TRP A 15 -14.38 -7.18 -3.65
N LEU A 16 -13.13 -7.36 -3.23
CA LEU A 16 -12.80 -7.75 -1.87
C LEU A 16 -12.58 -6.51 -1.02
N LYS A 17 -13.26 -6.43 0.12
CA LYS A 17 -13.05 -5.31 1.06
C LYS A 17 -11.73 -5.41 1.82
N ASP A 18 -11.21 -6.63 1.97
CA ASP A 18 -9.98 -6.93 2.70
C ASP A 18 -8.87 -7.40 1.75
N THR A 19 -8.56 -6.58 0.74
CA THR A 19 -7.51 -6.86 -0.27
C THR A 19 -6.20 -7.26 0.37
N LEU A 20 -5.73 -6.43 1.30
CA LEU A 20 -4.43 -6.58 1.93
C LEU A 20 -4.35 -7.88 2.74
N TYR A 21 -5.34 -8.13 3.60
CA TYR A 21 -5.36 -9.35 4.40
C TYR A 21 -5.50 -10.61 3.54
N SER A 22 -6.31 -10.56 2.48
CA SER A 22 -6.47 -11.70 1.56
C SER A 22 -5.15 -12.01 0.85
N ALA A 23 -4.44 -10.99 0.37
CA ALA A 23 -3.13 -11.13 -0.26
C ALA A 23 -2.12 -11.76 0.70
N LEU A 24 -2.01 -11.22 1.92
CA LEU A 24 -1.07 -11.71 2.93
C LEU A 24 -1.41 -13.12 3.41
N HIS A 25 -2.70 -13.44 3.55
CA HIS A 25 -3.14 -14.78 3.91
C HIS A 25 -2.80 -15.81 2.83
N ALA A 26 -2.86 -15.41 1.55
CA ALA A 26 -2.42 -16.23 0.42
C ALA A 26 -0.88 -16.27 0.25
N GLY A 27 -0.12 -15.62 1.14
CA GLY A 27 1.35 -15.56 1.08
C GLY A 27 1.89 -14.56 0.05
N CYS A 28 1.06 -13.69 -0.52
CA CYS A 28 1.50 -12.73 -1.54
C CYS A 28 2.29 -11.57 -0.92
N ILE A 29 3.32 -11.14 -1.63
CA ILE A 29 4.24 -10.06 -1.21
C ILE A 29 3.87 -8.71 -1.83
N GLY A 30 2.72 -8.64 -2.50
CA GLY A 30 2.27 -7.40 -3.07
C GLY A 30 0.83 -7.44 -3.52
N VAL A 31 0.30 -6.26 -3.79
CA VAL A 31 -1.04 -6.02 -4.33
C VAL A 31 -0.94 -5.10 -5.53
N GLY A 32 -1.67 -5.40 -6.59
CA GLY A 32 -1.90 -4.50 -7.71
C GLY A 32 -3.32 -3.94 -7.67
N VAL A 33 -3.45 -2.63 -7.87
CA VAL A 33 -4.76 -1.97 -7.98
C VAL A 33 -4.81 -0.98 -9.14
N ASP A 34 -5.93 -1.01 -9.85
CA ASP A 34 -6.29 -0.02 -10.86
C ASP A 34 -6.89 1.22 -10.20
N ILE A 35 -6.35 2.40 -10.51
CA ILE A 35 -6.80 3.67 -9.95
C ILE A 35 -7.19 4.68 -11.02
N CYS A 36 -8.24 5.44 -10.73
CA CYS A 36 -8.63 6.62 -11.52
C CYS A 36 -8.99 7.80 -10.62
N LEU A 37 -8.96 9.01 -11.18
CA LEU A 37 -9.39 10.22 -10.49
C LEU A 37 -10.91 10.39 -10.67
N ALA A 38 -11.63 10.52 -9.56
CA ALA A 38 -13.07 10.76 -9.59
C ALA A 38 -13.46 11.79 -8.52
N ASN A 39 -13.95 12.95 -8.96
CA ASN A 39 -14.36 14.05 -8.07
C ASN A 39 -13.26 14.42 -7.05
N GLY A 40 -12.00 14.52 -7.50
CA GLY A 40 -10.85 14.86 -6.64
C GLY A 40 -10.41 13.77 -5.68
N ASN A 41 -10.86 12.51 -5.85
CA ASN A 41 -10.46 11.38 -5.04
C ASN A 41 -9.86 10.27 -5.91
N LEU A 42 -8.83 9.59 -5.39
CA LEU A 42 -8.30 8.38 -6.00
C LEU A 42 -9.20 7.20 -5.65
N VAL A 43 -9.86 6.64 -6.66
CA VAL A 43 -10.77 5.52 -6.52
C VAL A 43 -10.18 4.28 -7.15
N VAL A 44 -10.42 3.13 -6.53
CA VAL A 44 -10.00 1.83 -7.06
C VAL A 44 -11.06 1.35 -8.04
N SER A 45 -10.72 1.26 -9.33
CA SER A 45 -11.64 0.88 -10.39
C SER A 45 -10.92 0.55 -11.69
N HIS A 46 -11.27 -0.59 -12.31
CA HIS A 46 -10.89 -0.91 -13.68
C HIS A 46 -11.76 -0.18 -14.74
N ASP A 47 -13.00 0.19 -14.37
CA ASP A 47 -13.99 0.84 -15.25
C ASP A 47 -14.02 2.37 -15.09
N LEU A 48 -14.47 3.09 -16.12
CA LEU A 48 -14.70 4.54 -16.09
C LEU A 48 -15.70 4.94 -14.97
N PRO A 49 -15.48 6.11 -14.31
CA PRO A 49 -16.22 6.51 -13.12
C PRO A 49 -17.68 6.83 -13.43
N GLY A 50 -18.57 5.84 -13.34
CA GLY A 50 -19.99 6.07 -13.62
C GLY A 50 -21.00 5.09 -13.02
N ARG A 51 -20.60 3.90 -12.52
CA ARG A 51 -21.61 2.85 -12.24
C ARG A 51 -21.65 2.15 -10.88
N LYS A 52 -20.65 2.21 -9.99
CA LYS A 52 -20.75 1.52 -8.68
C LYS A 52 -20.01 2.24 -7.55
N ARG A 53 -20.20 1.76 -6.32
CA ARG A 53 -19.58 2.26 -5.08
C ARG A 53 -18.11 2.60 -5.32
N LYS A 54 -17.75 3.87 -5.15
CA LYS A 54 -16.39 4.36 -5.28
C LYS A 54 -15.66 4.11 -3.97
N ILE A 55 -14.93 2.99 -3.89
CA ILE A 55 -14.00 2.75 -2.77
C ILE A 55 -12.71 3.50 -3.10
N THR A 56 -12.22 4.32 -2.17
CA THR A 56 -10.99 5.08 -2.36
C THR A 56 -9.76 4.21 -2.12
N LEU A 57 -8.64 4.58 -2.76
CA LEU A 57 -7.33 3.95 -2.54
C LEU A 57 -6.95 3.95 -1.05
N ASP A 58 -7.28 5.04 -0.36
CA ASP A 58 -7.10 5.23 1.07
C ASP A 58 -7.76 4.14 1.92
N ILE A 59 -9.05 3.89 1.67
CA ILE A 59 -9.84 2.95 2.45
C ILE A 59 -9.41 1.52 2.16
N LEU A 60 -9.11 1.21 0.89
CA LEU A 60 -8.86 -0.16 0.48
C LEU A 60 -7.43 -0.64 0.77
N ASN A 61 -6.43 0.25 0.69
CA ASN A 61 -5.03 -0.14 0.79
C ASN A 61 -4.23 0.71 1.79
N LEU A 62 -4.22 2.04 1.67
CA LEU A 62 -3.23 2.86 2.40
C LEU A 62 -3.48 2.89 3.90
N LYS A 63 -4.73 3.07 4.36
CA LYS A 63 -5.06 3.06 5.80
C LYS A 63 -4.82 1.69 6.43
N PRO A 64 -5.28 0.56 5.84
CA PRO A 64 -4.92 -0.76 6.33
C PRO A 64 -3.40 -1.01 6.42
N LEU A 65 -2.63 -0.56 5.42
CA LEU A 65 -1.17 -0.65 5.43
C LEU A 65 -0.57 0.16 6.58
N LEU A 66 -0.96 1.43 6.73
CA LEU A 66 -0.46 2.30 7.78
C LEU A 66 -0.76 1.71 9.17
N LEU A 67 -1.99 1.26 9.41
CA LEU A 67 -2.38 0.63 10.68
C LEU A 67 -1.56 -0.62 11.00
N MET A 68 -1.20 -1.40 9.98
CA MET A 68 -0.37 -2.59 10.16
C MET A 68 1.08 -2.23 10.50
N LEU A 69 1.65 -1.25 9.78
CA LEU A 69 2.99 -0.73 10.03
C LEU A 69 3.08 -0.08 11.42
N GLU A 70 2.11 0.75 11.78
CA GLU A 70 1.99 1.33 13.12
C GLU A 70 1.89 0.24 14.17
N LYS A 71 1.09 -0.81 13.97
CA LYS A 71 0.96 -1.90 14.94
C LYS A 71 2.26 -2.70 15.10
N HIS A 72 2.98 -2.97 14.01
CA HIS A 72 4.24 -3.73 14.06
C HIS A 72 5.37 -2.93 14.69
N ASN A 73 5.31 -1.60 14.59
CA ASN A 73 6.29 -0.69 15.18
C ASN A 73 5.73 0.04 16.43
N ALA A 74 4.54 -0.33 16.93
CA ALA A 74 3.94 0.29 18.11
C ALA A 74 4.76 -0.08 19.35
N GLY A 75 5.35 0.94 19.98
CA GLY A 75 6.28 0.77 21.11
C GLY A 75 7.68 1.29 20.81
N SER A 76 8.05 1.49 19.55
CA SER A 76 9.26 2.23 19.20
C SER A 76 8.97 3.74 19.24
N GLY A 77 9.00 4.34 20.44
CA GLY A 77 9.10 5.81 20.61
C GLY A 77 10.45 6.38 20.13
N GLN A 78 11.08 5.67 19.20
CA GLN A 78 12.47 5.69 18.78
C GLN A 78 12.57 5.30 17.30
N LEU A 79 11.50 5.44 16.50
CA LEU A 79 11.53 5.12 15.05
C LEU A 79 12.75 5.81 14.38
N ASP A 80 12.95 7.08 14.70
CA ASP A 80 14.11 7.87 14.24
C ASP A 80 15.46 7.32 14.73
N GLN A 81 15.51 6.80 15.97
CA GLN A 81 16.72 6.23 16.56
C GLN A 81 17.04 4.85 15.97
N LEU A 82 16.02 4.00 15.75
CA LEU A 82 16.18 2.70 15.10
C LEU A 82 16.73 2.88 13.69
N CYS A 83 16.21 3.86 12.94
CA CYS A 83 16.73 4.22 11.62
C CYS A 83 18.20 4.71 11.70
N GLN A 84 18.55 5.53 12.69
CA GLN A 84 19.93 5.99 12.90
C GLN A 84 20.90 4.87 13.29
N ASP A 85 20.43 3.90 14.08
CA ASP A 85 21.20 2.76 14.55
C ASP A 85 21.27 1.63 13.50
N GLY A 86 20.66 1.83 12.32
CA GLY A 86 20.62 0.86 11.23
C GLY A 86 19.75 -0.37 11.50
N ILE A 87 18.84 -0.27 12.47
CA ILE A 87 17.90 -1.33 12.81
C ILE A 87 16.71 -1.24 11.85
N PRO A 88 16.45 -2.27 11.02
CA PRO A 88 15.36 -2.21 10.05
C PRO A 88 14.01 -2.20 10.76
N LEU A 89 13.14 -1.27 10.36
CA LEU A 89 11.74 -1.25 10.79
C LEU A 89 11.02 -2.50 10.32
N ALA A 90 10.05 -2.95 11.11
CA ALA A 90 9.19 -4.03 10.68
C ALA A 90 8.25 -3.53 9.59
N GLY A 91 8.30 -4.19 8.42
CA GLY A 91 7.32 -3.98 7.37
C GLY A 91 5.99 -4.69 7.68
N VAL A 92 5.26 -5.05 6.63
CA VAL A 92 4.04 -5.87 6.71
C VAL A 92 4.32 -7.31 7.20
N PHE A 93 5.57 -7.76 7.10
CA PHE A 93 6.03 -9.08 7.56
C PHE A 93 6.86 -8.93 8.86
N PRO A 94 6.25 -8.98 10.05
CA PRO A 94 6.93 -8.63 11.31
C PRO A 94 7.99 -9.65 11.75
N TYR A 95 8.00 -10.85 11.17
CA TYR A 95 8.96 -11.91 11.47
C TYR A 95 10.14 -11.95 10.48
N ASP A 96 10.11 -11.13 9.43
CA ASP A 96 11.18 -10.98 8.45
C ASP A 96 11.25 -9.51 8.01
N THR A 97 12.10 -8.73 8.67
CA THR A 97 12.24 -7.28 8.43
C THR A 97 12.91 -6.94 7.10
N TYR A 98 13.44 -7.93 6.37
CA TYR A 98 14.01 -7.74 5.03
C TYR A 98 13.00 -8.04 3.92
N GLN A 99 11.89 -8.72 4.22
CA GLN A 99 10.83 -8.96 3.26
C GLN A 99 10.00 -7.70 3.04
N THR A 100 10.07 -7.16 1.83
CA THR A 100 9.29 -5.99 1.42
C THR A 100 7.88 -6.38 0.99
N PHE A 101 6.96 -5.42 1.06
CA PHE A 101 5.63 -5.51 0.46
C PHE A 101 5.51 -4.47 -0.67
N THR A 102 4.98 -4.87 -1.81
CA THR A 102 4.85 -3.98 -2.98
C THR A 102 3.38 -3.64 -3.25
N LEU A 103 3.02 -2.36 -3.22
CA LEU A 103 1.75 -1.86 -3.74
C LEU A 103 1.97 -1.29 -5.14
N VAL A 104 1.43 -1.94 -6.17
CA VAL A 104 1.47 -1.48 -7.56
C VAL A 104 0.21 -0.68 -7.86
N LEU A 105 0.38 0.55 -8.32
CA LEU A 105 -0.70 1.45 -8.73
C LEU A 105 -0.75 1.54 -10.25
N ASN A 106 -1.79 1.00 -10.86
CA ASN A 106 -2.01 1.06 -12.30
C ASN A 106 -2.90 2.25 -12.64
N PHE A 107 -2.43 3.14 -13.49
CA PHE A 107 -3.16 4.36 -13.83
C PHE A 107 -4.07 4.05 -15.01
N THR A 108 -5.38 4.04 -14.78
CA THR A 108 -6.34 3.67 -15.84
C THR A 108 -6.75 4.86 -16.73
N SER A 109 -6.23 6.05 -16.44
CA SER A 109 -6.49 7.28 -17.21
C SER A 109 -5.20 8.09 -17.38
N ASN A 110 -5.02 8.69 -18.55
CA ASN A 110 -3.94 9.64 -18.84
C ASN A 110 -4.28 11.04 -18.29
N ASP A 111 -4.51 11.14 -16.99
CA ASP A 111 -4.72 12.41 -16.31
C ASP A 111 -3.40 12.84 -15.65
N ASP A 112 -2.80 13.91 -16.16
CA ASP A 112 -1.54 14.47 -15.65
C ASP A 112 -1.63 14.88 -14.18
N GLN A 113 -2.85 15.15 -13.66
CA GLN A 113 -3.06 15.49 -12.25
C GLN A 113 -3.03 14.26 -11.34
N LEU A 114 -3.24 13.05 -11.89
CA LEU A 114 -3.36 11.82 -11.10
C LEU A 114 -2.10 11.56 -10.27
N TRP A 115 -0.91 11.83 -10.84
CA TRP A 115 0.35 11.72 -10.11
C TRP A 115 0.41 12.64 -8.88
N THR A 116 -0.04 13.89 -9.00
CA THR A 116 -0.10 14.84 -7.88
C THR A 116 -1.00 14.33 -6.76
N TYR A 117 -2.16 13.75 -7.10
CA TYR A 117 -3.03 13.13 -6.11
C TYR A 117 -2.43 11.85 -5.49
N VAL A 118 -1.71 11.04 -6.26
CA VAL A 118 -1.01 9.86 -5.71
C VAL A 118 0.05 10.27 -4.71
N MET A 119 0.86 11.27 -5.03
CA MET A 119 1.86 11.79 -4.10
C MET A 119 1.23 12.33 -2.80
N SER A 120 0.10 13.03 -2.88
CA SER A 120 -0.57 13.53 -1.66
C SER A 120 -1.14 12.42 -0.78
N TYR A 121 -1.66 11.34 -1.38
CA TYR A 121 -2.14 10.16 -0.64
C TYR A 121 -0.98 9.39 0.00
N LEU A 122 0.19 9.35 -0.65
CA LEU A 122 1.39 8.67 -0.13
C LEU A 122 2.17 9.49 0.89
N GLN A 123 1.87 10.79 1.04
CA GLN A 123 2.60 11.71 1.92
C GLN A 123 2.73 11.19 3.35
N LEU A 124 1.67 10.63 3.93
CA LEU A 124 1.73 10.09 5.30
C LEU A 124 2.72 8.92 5.44
N LEU A 125 2.79 8.05 4.44
CA LEU A 125 3.74 6.93 4.44
C LEU A 125 5.18 7.42 4.21
N GLN A 126 5.34 8.48 3.40
CA GLN A 126 6.63 9.12 3.18
C GLN A 126 7.16 9.79 4.45
N GLU A 127 6.33 10.61 5.11
CA GLU A 127 6.67 11.32 6.35
C GLU A 127 6.99 10.35 7.49
N ALA A 128 6.33 9.20 7.52
CA ALA A 128 6.59 8.14 8.49
C ALA A 128 7.79 7.23 8.14
N GLY A 129 8.48 7.47 7.03
CA GLY A 129 9.67 6.71 6.63
C GLY A 129 9.40 5.28 6.13
N TYR A 130 8.14 4.97 5.77
CA TYR A 130 7.74 3.62 5.32
C TYR A 130 7.86 3.39 3.81
N LEU A 131 8.20 4.42 3.03
CA LEU A 131 8.41 4.29 1.58
C LEU A 131 9.90 4.15 1.27
N GLY A 132 10.25 3.04 0.60
CA GLY A 132 11.54 2.89 -0.07
C GLY A 132 11.52 3.52 -1.46
N TYR A 133 12.69 3.87 -1.98
CA TYR A 133 12.88 4.28 -3.37
C TYR A 133 13.54 3.14 -4.15
N PHE A 134 13.02 2.85 -5.34
CA PHE A 134 13.65 1.95 -6.30
C PHE A 134 13.44 2.52 -7.70
N ASP A 135 14.54 2.77 -8.40
CA ASP A 135 14.63 3.13 -9.81
C ASP A 135 15.55 2.09 -10.45
N GLY A 136 14.99 1.36 -11.42
CA GLY A 136 15.47 0.05 -11.88
C GLY A 136 16.92 -0.02 -12.29
#